data_AF-A0A7J7CL89-F1
#
_entry.id   AF-A0A7J7CL89-F1
#
_cell.length_a   1.000
_cell.length_b   1.000
_cell.length_c   1.000
_cell.angle_alpha   90.00
_cell.angle_beta   90.00
_cell.angle_gamma   90.00
#
_symmetry.space_group_name_H-M   'P 1'
#
loop_
_entity.id
_entity.type
_entity.pdbx_description
1 polymer ?
#
loop_
_entity_poly.entity_id
_entity_poly.type
_entity_poly.pdbx_seq_one_letter_code
_entity_poly.pdbx_strand_id
1 'polypeptide(L)'
;MGVLGSRLKGDTCPFVQFYCSWTSCGEFGPGPSEICKLARLNRAFRGASWADFVWESKLPPNYQILIDEVVGDLPAKLGQREIYERLCKANTFDGGTKKAWLDKSTGDVCLSISSKGLRITGIDDRRYWNHIPTEESRFSSVAYLQQIWWFEVDGEIEFPFPPGTYSLFFRLQLGRALMRFGRRKCNTEHVHGWDKKPVRFQLLTSDGQYTASQCFLDDPGKWNHYHVGDFVVGNPSVTTKIKFSMMQIDCTHTKGGLCLDSVVVYPSKYREGLKQL
;
A
#
# COMPACT_ATOMS: atom_id res chain seq x y z
N MET A 1 -45.09 16.13 4.26
CA MET A 1 -46.16 15.10 4.33
C MET A 1 -46.25 14.42 2.98
N GLY A 2 -46.13 13.09 2.95
CA GLY A 2 -46.26 12.22 1.77
C GLY A 2 -44.97 12.06 0.97
N VAL A 3 -44.55 10.87 0.50
CA VAL A 3 -45.06 9.50 0.56
C VAL A 3 -43.84 8.59 0.33
N LEU A 4 -43.47 7.77 1.31
CA LEU A 4 -42.71 6.52 1.10
C LEU A 4 -42.81 5.66 2.37
N GLY A 5 -44.06 5.45 2.79
CA GLY A 5 -44.42 4.34 3.66
C GLY A 5 -44.92 3.19 2.80
N SER A 6 -44.61 1.98 3.25
CA SER A 6 -45.22 0.68 2.87
C SER A 6 -44.63 -0.08 1.66
N ARG A 7 -43.52 -0.79 1.92
CA ARG A 7 -43.39 -2.24 1.59
C ARG A 7 -42.14 -2.87 2.20
N LEU A 8 -42.17 -3.11 3.52
CA LEU A 8 -41.30 -4.09 4.18
C LEU A 8 -42.13 -4.81 5.26
N LYS A 9 -43.12 -5.61 4.82
CA LYS A 9 -43.77 -6.63 5.66
C LYS A 9 -43.28 -7.99 5.14
N GLY A 10 -42.30 -8.53 5.84
CA GLY A 10 -41.65 -9.81 5.60
C GLY A 10 -40.36 -9.81 6.41
N ASP A 11 -40.29 -10.67 7.42
CA ASP A 11 -39.22 -10.83 8.42
C ASP A 11 -37.84 -10.31 8.00
N THR A 12 -37.61 -9.01 8.17
CA THR A 12 -36.30 -8.43 7.97
C THR A 12 -35.46 -8.76 9.19
N CYS A 13 -34.34 -9.45 8.96
CA CYS A 13 -33.37 -9.80 9.99
C CYS A 13 -33.08 -8.58 10.88
N PRO A 14 -33.05 -8.72 12.23
CA PRO A 14 -32.75 -7.62 13.14
C PRO A 14 -31.49 -6.85 12.74
N PHE A 15 -30.51 -7.52 12.14
CA PHE A 15 -29.31 -6.88 11.59
C PHE A 15 -29.61 -5.90 10.45
N VAL A 16 -30.53 -6.20 9.54
CA VAL A 16 -30.88 -5.30 8.43
C VAL A 16 -31.65 -4.09 8.96
N GLN A 17 -32.54 -4.27 9.94
CA GLN A 17 -33.16 -3.15 10.65
C GLN A 17 -32.13 -2.32 11.43
N PHE A 18 -31.18 -2.96 12.11
CA PHE A 18 -30.08 -2.29 12.81
C PHE A 18 -29.16 -1.52 11.86
N TYR A 19 -28.77 -2.11 10.73
CA TYR A 19 -27.88 -1.50 9.75
C TYR A 19 -28.57 -0.34 9.03
N CYS A 20 -29.84 -0.49 8.63
CA CYS A 20 -30.67 0.60 8.10
C CYS A 20 -30.84 1.75 9.11
N SER A 21 -31.03 1.41 10.39
CA SER A 21 -31.11 2.40 11.48
C SER A 21 -29.79 3.18 11.63
N TRP A 22 -28.64 2.52 11.55
CA TRP A 22 -27.32 3.16 11.61
C TRP A 22 -27.05 4.06 10.41
N THR A 23 -27.31 3.57 9.19
CA THR A 23 -27.15 4.39 7.97
C THR A 23 -28.10 5.60 7.94
N SER A 24 -29.29 5.49 8.56
CA SER A 24 -30.24 6.60 8.66
C SER A 24 -29.85 7.64 9.71
N CYS A 25 -28.93 7.32 10.64
CA CYS A 25 -28.44 8.23 11.68
C CYS A 25 -27.15 8.97 11.27
N GLY A 26 -26.61 8.74 10.07
CA GLY A 26 -25.37 9.38 9.62
C GLY A 26 -24.09 8.80 10.25
N GLU A 27 -24.19 7.70 10.99
CA GLU A 27 -23.03 6.99 11.52
C GLU A 27 -22.46 6.07 10.43
N PHE A 28 -21.13 6.13 10.23
CA PHE A 28 -20.42 5.17 9.40
C PHE A 28 -20.64 3.77 10.01
N GLY A 29 -21.46 2.94 9.34
CA GLY A 29 -21.75 1.57 9.77
C GLY A 29 -20.47 0.74 10.01
N PRO A 30 -20.57 -0.42 10.69
CA PRO A 30 -19.42 -1.19 11.17
C PRO A 30 -18.40 -1.49 10.06
N GLY A 31 -17.12 -1.48 10.41
CA GLY A 31 -16.04 -1.72 9.44
C GLY A 31 -16.06 -3.14 8.86
N PRO A 32 -15.43 -3.40 7.70
CA PRO A 32 -15.33 -4.73 7.10
C PRO A 32 -14.91 -5.85 8.06
N SER A 33 -13.91 -5.59 8.93
CA SER A 33 -13.46 -6.55 9.95
C SER A 33 -14.53 -6.84 11.00
N GLU A 34 -15.30 -5.83 11.41
CA GLU A 34 -16.40 -5.97 12.37
C GLU A 34 -17.57 -6.74 11.77
N ILE A 35 -17.92 -6.47 10.51
CA ILE A 35 -18.92 -7.24 9.76
C ILE A 35 -18.54 -8.72 9.76
N CYS A 36 -17.27 -9.05 9.49
CA CYS A 36 -16.78 -10.43 9.51
C CYS A 36 -16.84 -11.06 10.91
N LYS A 37 -16.58 -10.30 11.98
CA LYS A 37 -16.72 -10.77 13.36
C LYS A 37 -18.18 -11.04 13.72
N LEU A 38 -19.09 -10.13 13.37
CA LEU A 38 -20.53 -10.27 13.60
C LEU A 38 -21.11 -11.47 12.84
N ALA A 39 -20.67 -11.68 11.59
CA ALA A 39 -21.08 -12.82 10.78
C ALA A 39 -20.77 -14.18 11.43
N ARG A 40 -19.80 -14.25 12.34
CA ARG A 40 -19.43 -15.48 13.06
C ARG A 40 -20.31 -15.76 14.28
N LEU A 41 -21.07 -14.77 14.75
CA LEU A 41 -21.86 -14.90 15.99
C LEU A 41 -23.16 -15.70 15.79
N ASN A 42 -23.81 -15.58 14.63
CA ASN A 42 -25.08 -16.26 14.34
C ASN A 42 -25.34 -16.33 12.81
N ARG A 43 -26.06 -17.37 12.36
CA ARG A 43 -26.56 -17.57 10.98
C ARG A 43 -27.27 -16.36 10.38
N ALA A 44 -28.04 -15.60 11.16
CA ALA A 44 -28.76 -14.42 10.70
C ALA A 44 -27.78 -13.27 10.33
N PHE A 45 -26.79 -13.00 11.19
CA PHE A 45 -25.70 -12.07 10.90
C PHE A 45 -24.84 -12.56 9.74
N ARG A 46 -24.58 -13.88 9.68
CA ARG A 46 -23.90 -14.49 8.54
C ARG A 46 -24.68 -14.26 7.26
N GLY A 47 -25.97 -14.52 7.21
CA GLY A 47 -26.78 -14.30 6.01
C GLY A 47 -26.79 -12.82 5.60
N ALA A 48 -26.91 -11.91 6.57
CA ALA A 48 -26.94 -10.50 6.29
C ALA A 48 -25.59 -9.93 5.82
N SER A 49 -24.46 -10.48 6.28
CA SER A 49 -23.13 -10.09 5.80
C SER A 49 -22.85 -10.50 4.35
N TRP A 50 -23.73 -11.29 3.72
CA TRP A 50 -23.64 -11.63 2.30
C TRP A 50 -24.38 -10.64 1.40
N ALA A 51 -25.17 -9.74 1.96
CA ALA A 51 -25.94 -8.79 1.18
C ALA A 51 -25.03 -7.69 0.58
N ASP A 52 -25.20 -7.42 -0.70
CA ASP A 52 -24.34 -6.51 -1.45
C ASP A 52 -24.37 -5.06 -0.97
N PHE A 53 -25.52 -4.57 -0.50
CA PHE A 53 -25.66 -3.21 0.03
C PHE A 53 -24.73 -2.94 1.22
N VAL A 54 -24.37 -3.98 1.99
CA VAL A 54 -23.42 -3.86 3.10
C VAL A 54 -22.04 -3.47 2.56
N TRP A 55 -21.61 -4.11 1.48
CA TRP A 55 -20.29 -3.97 0.88
C TRP A 55 -20.17 -2.78 -0.07
N GLU A 56 -21.29 -2.35 -0.67
CA GLU A 56 -21.35 -1.13 -1.47
C GLU A 56 -20.82 0.09 -0.69
N SER A 57 -21.21 0.23 0.58
CA SER A 57 -20.71 1.29 1.47
C SER A 57 -19.23 1.16 1.85
N LYS A 58 -18.59 0.02 1.59
CA LYS A 58 -17.20 -0.27 1.95
C LYS A 58 -16.23 -0.19 0.78
N LEU A 59 -16.76 -0.11 -0.43
CA LEU A 59 -15.96 0.07 -1.63
C LEU A 59 -15.57 1.54 -1.79
N PRO A 60 -14.36 1.83 -2.29
CA PRO A 60 -13.99 3.19 -2.65
C PRO A 60 -14.94 3.77 -3.71
N PRO A 61 -15.20 5.08 -3.74
CA PRO A 61 -16.12 5.69 -4.71
C PRO A 61 -15.78 5.40 -6.18
N ASN A 62 -14.49 5.20 -6.48
CA ASN A 62 -13.97 4.92 -7.81
C ASN A 62 -13.58 3.43 -8.01
N TYR A 63 -14.21 2.50 -7.27
CA TYR A 63 -13.87 1.08 -7.34
C TYR A 63 -13.96 0.48 -8.76
N GLN A 64 -14.84 0.99 -9.61
CA GLN A 64 -14.97 0.54 -11.00
C GLN A 64 -13.69 0.80 -11.80
N ILE A 65 -13.14 2.02 -11.68
CA ILE A 65 -11.86 2.39 -12.31
C ILE A 65 -10.72 1.55 -11.73
N LEU A 66 -10.73 1.33 -10.41
CA LEU A 66 -9.71 0.51 -9.74
C LEU A 66 -9.72 -0.94 -10.25
N ILE A 67 -10.89 -1.53 -10.44
CA ILE A 67 -11.04 -2.88 -11.01
C ILE A 67 -10.42 -2.96 -12.39
N ASP A 68 -10.80 -2.03 -13.27
CA ASP A 68 -10.35 -2.03 -14.66
C ASP A 68 -8.81 -1.91 -14.72
N GLU A 69 -8.24 -1.10 -13.83
CA GLU A 69 -6.80 -0.88 -13.73
C GLU A 69 -6.02 -2.10 -13.18
N VAL A 70 -6.51 -2.73 -12.11
CA VAL A 70 -5.68 -3.71 -11.35
C VAL A 70 -6.12 -5.15 -11.50
N VAL A 71 -7.37 -5.40 -11.85
CA VAL A 71 -7.94 -6.75 -12.02
C VAL A 71 -8.15 -7.07 -13.49
N GLY A 72 -8.50 -6.06 -14.30
CA GLY A 72 -8.83 -6.24 -15.71
C GLY A 72 -10.24 -6.80 -15.90
N ASP A 73 -10.43 -7.56 -17.00
CA ASP A 73 -11.76 -7.96 -17.47
C ASP A 73 -12.44 -8.94 -16.48
N LEU A 74 -13.50 -8.46 -15.83
CA LEU A 74 -14.31 -9.22 -14.87
C LEU A 74 -15.52 -9.85 -15.56
N PRO A 75 -16.03 -10.99 -15.06
CA PRO A 75 -17.33 -11.50 -15.50
C PRO A 75 -18.41 -10.42 -15.29
N ALA A 76 -19.31 -10.27 -16.27
CA ALA A 76 -20.23 -9.15 -16.41
C ALA A 76 -21.17 -8.84 -15.21
N LYS A 77 -21.21 -9.68 -14.17
CA LYS A 77 -22.00 -9.46 -12.94
C LYS A 77 -21.31 -10.10 -11.72
N LEU A 78 -20.44 -9.35 -11.05
CA LEU A 78 -20.00 -9.69 -9.70
C LEU A 78 -20.78 -8.85 -8.68
N GLY A 79 -21.15 -9.47 -7.56
CA GLY A 79 -21.69 -8.73 -6.41
C GLY A 79 -20.62 -7.83 -5.78
N GLN A 80 -21.05 -6.75 -5.14
CA GLN A 80 -20.20 -5.76 -4.46
C GLN A 80 -19.29 -6.42 -3.43
N ARG A 81 -19.77 -7.48 -2.76
CA ARG A 81 -18.93 -8.25 -1.86
C ARG A 81 -17.77 -8.94 -2.56
N GLU A 82 -18.03 -9.62 -3.68
CA GLU A 82 -17.00 -10.35 -4.40
C GLU A 82 -15.96 -9.39 -4.98
N ILE A 83 -16.42 -8.23 -5.45
CA ILE A 83 -15.54 -7.12 -5.84
C ILE A 83 -14.63 -6.73 -4.68
N TYR A 84 -15.19 -6.48 -3.50
CA TYR A 84 -14.40 -6.13 -2.31
C TYR A 84 -13.37 -7.22 -1.98
N GLU A 85 -13.79 -8.49 -1.96
CA GLU A 85 -12.89 -9.63 -1.69
C GLU A 85 -11.75 -9.75 -2.71
N ARG A 86 -12.02 -9.47 -3.99
CA ARG A 86 -11.00 -9.44 -5.05
C ARG A 86 -10.05 -8.27 -4.89
N LEU A 87 -10.57 -7.07 -4.63
CA LEU A 87 -9.75 -5.88 -4.41
C LEU A 87 -8.90 -5.98 -3.13
N CYS A 88 -9.32 -6.76 -2.12
CA CYS A 88 -8.50 -7.07 -0.94
C CYS A 88 -7.33 -8.01 -1.22
N LYS A 89 -7.28 -8.70 -2.36
CA LYS A 89 -6.11 -9.47 -2.77
C LYS A 89 -5.04 -8.52 -3.32
N ALA A 90 -3.78 -8.93 -3.25
CA ALA A 90 -2.69 -8.15 -3.86
C ALA A 90 -2.73 -8.33 -5.38
N ASN A 91 -3.39 -7.39 -6.06
CA ASN A 91 -3.57 -7.41 -7.51
C ASN A 91 -2.35 -6.80 -8.20
N THR A 92 -1.73 -7.56 -9.10
CA THR A 92 -0.53 -7.15 -9.84
C THR A 92 -0.90 -6.45 -11.13
N PHE A 93 -0.21 -5.34 -11.42
CA PHE A 93 -0.34 -4.60 -12.68
C PHE A 93 1.04 -4.11 -13.13
N ASP A 94 1.08 -3.44 -14.29
CA ASP A 94 2.30 -2.87 -14.89
C ASP A 94 3.46 -3.89 -15.00
N GLY A 95 3.20 -4.97 -15.74
CA GLY A 95 4.18 -6.04 -15.95
C GLY A 95 4.56 -6.80 -14.66
N GLY A 96 3.75 -6.71 -13.60
CA GLY A 96 4.00 -7.36 -12.32
C GLY A 96 4.94 -6.59 -11.39
N THR A 97 5.36 -5.37 -11.78
CA THR A 97 6.25 -4.53 -10.96
C THR A 97 5.50 -3.74 -9.90
N LYS A 98 4.16 -3.64 -10.01
CA LYS A 98 3.30 -2.89 -9.09
C LYS A 98 2.17 -3.78 -8.57
N LYS A 99 1.75 -3.51 -7.33
CA LYS A 99 0.64 -4.20 -6.68
C LYS A 99 -0.27 -3.20 -5.97
N ALA A 100 -1.57 -3.40 -6.08
CA ALA A 100 -2.58 -2.62 -5.36
C ALA A 100 -3.58 -3.53 -4.66
N TRP A 101 -4.09 -3.09 -3.51
CA TRP A 101 -5.09 -3.82 -2.74
C TRP A 101 -5.87 -2.89 -1.81
N LEU A 102 -7.03 -3.34 -1.33
CA LEU A 102 -7.74 -2.71 -0.21
C LEU A 102 -7.28 -3.30 1.11
N ASP A 103 -7.02 -2.44 2.10
CA ASP A 103 -6.87 -2.90 3.48
C ASP A 103 -8.17 -3.59 3.93
N LYS A 104 -8.04 -4.83 4.43
CA LYS A 104 -9.19 -5.67 4.79
C LYS A 104 -9.98 -5.13 5.97
N SER A 105 -9.39 -4.26 6.78
CA SER A 105 -10.04 -3.75 7.98
C SER A 105 -10.81 -2.48 7.70
N THR A 106 -10.32 -1.64 6.80
CA THR A 106 -10.88 -0.32 6.55
C THR A 106 -11.43 -0.10 5.14
N GLY A 107 -11.03 -0.93 4.17
CA GLY A 107 -11.39 -0.74 2.77
C GLY A 107 -10.59 0.36 2.06
N ASP A 108 -9.50 0.86 2.65
CA ASP A 108 -8.70 1.89 1.99
C ASP A 108 -7.72 1.30 0.98
N VAL A 109 -7.45 2.06 -0.09
CA VAL A 109 -6.53 1.66 -1.14
C VAL A 109 -5.07 1.79 -0.69
N CYS A 110 -4.32 0.72 -0.91
CA CYS A 110 -2.89 0.62 -0.68
C CYS A 110 -2.20 0.23 -1.98
N LEU A 111 -0.98 0.71 -2.19
CA LEU A 111 -0.19 0.43 -3.38
C LEU A 111 1.27 0.16 -3.02
N SER A 112 1.93 -0.68 -3.82
CA SER A 112 3.35 -0.97 -3.69
C SER A 112 4.01 -1.11 -5.07
N ILE A 113 5.23 -0.60 -5.18
CA ILE A 113 6.06 -0.61 -6.39
C ILE A 113 7.34 -1.35 -6.04
N SER A 114 7.62 -2.45 -6.73
CA SER A 114 8.84 -3.23 -6.53
C SER A 114 10.09 -2.46 -6.91
N SER A 115 11.24 -2.85 -6.36
CA SER A 115 12.55 -2.38 -6.81
C SER A 115 12.80 -2.51 -8.31
N LYS A 116 12.16 -3.49 -9.00
CA LYS A 116 12.24 -3.67 -10.45
C LYS A 116 11.42 -2.66 -11.26
N GLY A 117 10.42 -2.04 -10.63
CA GLY A 117 9.62 -0.95 -11.20
C GLY A 117 10.20 0.45 -10.92
N LEU A 118 11.39 0.53 -10.32
CA LEU A 118 12.08 1.77 -10.00
C LEU A 118 13.27 1.99 -10.93
N ARG A 119 13.59 3.26 -11.19
CA ARG A 119 14.80 3.63 -11.92
C ARG A 119 15.92 3.82 -10.91
N ILE A 120 16.84 2.85 -10.86
CA ILE A 120 17.95 2.83 -9.92
C ILE A 120 19.26 3.04 -10.68
N THR A 121 20.05 4.03 -10.27
CA THR A 121 21.33 4.33 -10.94
C THR A 121 22.30 3.15 -10.81
N GLY A 122 22.77 2.66 -11.97
CA GLY A 122 23.72 1.56 -12.06
C GLY A 122 23.15 0.16 -11.80
N ILE A 123 21.83 -0.03 -11.76
CA ILE A 123 21.16 -1.30 -11.43
C ILE A 123 21.59 -2.50 -12.28
N ASP A 124 21.93 -2.25 -13.55
CA ASP A 124 22.37 -3.30 -14.49
C ASP A 124 23.81 -3.76 -14.24
N ASP A 125 24.60 -2.99 -13.48
CA ASP A 125 25.97 -3.33 -13.14
C ASP A 125 26.04 -4.19 -11.89
N ARG A 126 26.34 -5.48 -12.10
CA ARG A 126 26.48 -6.49 -11.04
C ARG A 126 27.61 -6.21 -10.06
N ARG A 127 28.50 -5.23 -10.32
CA ARG A 127 29.50 -4.75 -9.35
C ARG A 127 28.87 -3.88 -8.27
N TYR A 128 27.78 -3.18 -8.58
CA TYR A 128 27.09 -2.29 -7.66
C TYR A 128 25.84 -2.94 -7.07
N TRP A 129 25.06 -3.63 -7.90
CA TRP A 129 23.74 -4.14 -7.51
C TRP A 129 23.58 -5.63 -7.76
N ASN A 130 22.82 -6.30 -6.91
CA ASN A 130 22.36 -7.67 -7.11
C ASN A 130 20.86 -7.77 -6.82
N HIS A 131 20.16 -8.62 -7.56
CA HIS A 131 18.81 -9.03 -7.17
C HIS A 131 18.88 -10.26 -6.26
N ILE A 132 18.27 -10.16 -5.09
CA ILE A 132 18.25 -11.24 -4.11
C ILE A 132 16.80 -11.76 -3.99
N PRO A 133 16.56 -13.05 -4.30
CA PRO A 133 15.28 -13.69 -4.02
C PRO A 133 15.01 -13.72 -2.51
N THR A 134 13.80 -13.37 -2.10
CA THR A 134 13.42 -13.38 -0.68
C THR A 134 11.91 -13.50 -0.49
N GLU A 135 11.50 -14.29 0.49
CA GLU A 135 10.08 -14.42 0.89
C GLU A 135 9.61 -13.23 1.75
N GLU A 136 10.53 -12.40 2.24
CA GLU A 136 10.22 -11.19 3.03
C GLU A 136 9.70 -10.03 2.17
N SER A 137 9.73 -10.18 0.84
CA SER A 137 9.23 -9.22 -0.15
C SER A 137 7.90 -9.69 -0.72
N ARG A 138 6.97 -8.75 -0.91
CA ARG A 138 5.73 -9.00 -1.67
C ARG A 138 5.99 -9.34 -3.13
N PHE A 139 7.19 -9.05 -3.65
CA PHE A 139 7.59 -9.30 -5.05
C PHE A 139 8.61 -10.44 -5.17
N SER A 140 8.87 -11.16 -4.07
CA SER A 140 9.78 -12.31 -4.02
C SER A 140 11.24 -12.00 -4.35
N SER A 141 11.60 -10.71 -4.49
CA SER A 141 12.93 -10.25 -4.87
C SER A 141 13.15 -8.82 -4.41
N VAL A 142 14.37 -8.52 -3.95
CA VAL A 142 14.81 -7.18 -3.56
C VAL A 142 16.08 -6.78 -4.33
N ALA A 143 16.36 -5.49 -4.45
CA ALA A 143 17.62 -4.97 -4.98
C ALA A 143 18.59 -4.74 -3.82
N TYR A 144 19.78 -5.33 -3.90
CA TYR A 144 20.83 -5.22 -2.90
C TYR A 144 22.01 -4.44 -3.45
N LEU A 145 22.36 -3.35 -2.78
CA LEU A 145 23.52 -2.54 -3.07
C LEU A 145 24.75 -3.11 -2.38
N GLN A 146 25.74 -3.53 -3.16
CA GLN A 146 27.05 -3.93 -2.67
C GLN A 146 27.85 -2.70 -2.23
N GLN A 147 28.08 -1.77 -3.16
CA GLN A 147 28.83 -0.55 -2.91
C GLN A 147 28.59 0.48 -4.02
N ILE A 148 28.47 1.77 -3.69
CA ILE A 148 28.42 2.88 -4.65
C ILE A 148 28.93 4.19 -4.05
N TRP A 149 29.32 5.14 -4.89
CA TRP A 149 29.68 6.51 -4.49
C TRP A 149 28.48 7.46 -4.53
N TRP A 150 27.78 7.51 -5.66
CA TRP A 150 26.56 8.30 -5.85
C TRP A 150 25.35 7.37 -5.86
N PHE A 151 24.43 7.59 -4.93
CA PHE A 151 23.18 6.85 -4.82
C PHE A 151 21.97 7.67 -5.28
N GLU A 152 21.16 7.12 -6.19
CA GLU A 152 19.91 7.73 -6.65
C GLU A 152 18.92 6.65 -7.10
N VAL A 153 17.69 6.77 -6.60
CA VAL A 153 16.55 5.90 -6.92
C VAL A 153 15.36 6.80 -7.19
N ASP A 154 14.80 6.69 -8.38
CA ASP A 154 13.60 7.41 -8.78
C ASP A 154 12.45 6.42 -9.03
N GLY A 155 11.23 6.91 -8.87
CA GLY A 155 10.05 6.20 -9.32
C GLY A 155 8.95 7.16 -9.75
N GLU A 156 8.06 6.61 -10.57
CA GLU A 156 6.89 7.30 -11.09
C GLU A 156 5.72 6.33 -11.10
N ILE A 157 4.58 6.83 -10.63
CA ILE A 157 3.33 6.09 -10.63
C ILE A 157 2.21 7.03 -11.07
N GLU A 158 1.35 6.51 -11.93
CA GLU A 158 0.07 7.11 -12.27
C GLU A 158 -0.99 6.11 -11.85
N PHE A 159 -1.89 6.52 -10.95
CA PHE A 159 -2.86 5.61 -10.35
C PHE A 159 -4.14 6.35 -9.91
N PRO A 160 -5.33 5.77 -10.10
CA PRO A 160 -6.62 6.38 -9.72
C PRO A 160 -6.87 6.23 -8.21
N PHE A 161 -6.09 6.93 -7.37
CA PHE A 161 -6.32 6.93 -5.94
C PHE A 161 -7.70 7.52 -5.58
N PRO A 162 -8.46 6.88 -4.66
CA PRO A 162 -9.65 7.51 -4.09
C PRO A 162 -9.29 8.80 -3.33
N PRO A 163 -10.23 9.74 -3.16
CA PRO A 163 -10.00 10.96 -2.40
C PRO A 163 -9.55 10.67 -0.97
N GLY A 164 -8.54 11.39 -0.50
CA GLY A 164 -7.97 11.20 0.83
C GLY A 164 -6.53 11.67 0.94
N THR A 165 -5.94 11.51 2.12
CA THR A 165 -4.54 11.82 2.38
C THR A 165 -3.73 10.55 2.43
N TYR A 166 -2.64 10.50 1.67
CA TYR A 166 -1.76 9.35 1.54
C TYR A 166 -0.33 9.73 1.92
N SER A 167 0.40 8.73 2.38
CA SER A 167 1.81 8.82 2.74
C SER A 167 2.61 7.82 1.91
N LEU A 168 3.75 8.27 1.39
CA LEU A 168 4.67 7.45 0.60
C LEU A 168 5.90 7.08 1.45
N PHE A 169 6.33 5.83 1.35
CA PHE A 169 7.50 5.31 2.07
C PHE A 169 8.39 4.44 1.18
N PHE A 170 9.70 4.50 1.40
CA PHE A 170 10.63 3.47 0.93
C PHE A 170 10.76 2.38 1.99
N ARG A 171 10.54 1.12 1.60
CA ARG A 171 10.81 -0.04 2.46
C ARG A 171 12.24 -0.53 2.23
N LEU A 172 13.10 -0.27 3.21
CA LEU A 172 14.54 -0.51 3.14
C LEU A 172 15.01 -1.37 4.32
N GLN A 173 16.13 -2.06 4.12
CA GLN A 173 16.85 -2.74 5.20
C GLN A 173 18.34 -2.52 5.01
N LEU A 174 19.06 -2.12 6.08
CA LEU A 174 20.51 -2.18 6.07
C LEU A 174 20.97 -3.58 6.50
N GLY A 175 21.76 -4.20 5.65
CA GLY A 175 22.22 -5.58 5.76
C GLY A 175 21.49 -6.51 4.80
N ARG A 176 21.96 -7.76 4.73
CA ARG A 176 21.43 -8.81 3.87
C ARG A 176 20.72 -9.85 4.71
N ALA A 177 19.44 -10.08 4.44
CA ALA A 177 18.70 -11.18 5.04
C ALA A 177 19.29 -12.55 4.62
N LEU A 178 19.48 -13.42 5.61
CA LEU A 178 19.98 -14.78 5.46
C LEU A 178 19.09 -15.71 6.28
N MET A 179 18.64 -16.80 5.66
CA MET A 179 18.02 -17.90 6.37
C MET A 179 19.10 -18.91 6.74
N ARG A 180 19.34 -19.10 8.05
CA ARG A 180 20.31 -20.09 8.55
C ARG A 180 19.62 -20.97 9.60
N PHE A 181 19.58 -22.27 9.36
CA PHE A 181 18.91 -23.26 10.23
C PHE A 181 17.45 -22.90 10.57
N GLY A 182 16.68 -22.42 9.58
CA GLY A 182 15.28 -22.01 9.77
C GLY A 182 15.09 -20.72 10.59
N ARG A 183 16.18 -20.05 11.00
CA ARG A 183 16.14 -18.75 11.69
C ARG A 183 16.56 -17.64 10.74
N ARG A 184 15.80 -16.54 10.79
CA ARG A 184 16.15 -15.28 10.12
C ARG A 184 17.36 -14.67 10.82
N LYS A 185 18.43 -14.40 10.07
CA LYS A 185 19.57 -13.60 10.50
C LYS A 185 19.82 -12.50 9.47
N CYS A 186 20.20 -11.31 9.90
CA CYS A 186 20.66 -10.27 8.99
C CYS A 186 22.19 -10.16 9.08
N ASN A 187 22.88 -10.26 7.96
CA ASN A 187 24.30 -9.96 7.90
C ASN A 187 24.49 -8.46 7.62
N THR A 188 25.14 -7.77 8.55
CA THR A 188 25.42 -6.33 8.49
C THR A 188 26.88 -6.01 8.19
N GLU A 189 27.74 -7.02 7.96
CA GLU A 189 29.19 -6.86 7.72
C GLU A 189 29.53 -5.89 6.57
N HIS A 190 28.67 -5.78 5.56
CA HIS A 190 28.88 -4.92 4.40
C HIS A 190 28.16 -3.57 4.50
N VAL A 191 27.48 -3.26 5.62
CA VAL A 191 26.80 -1.98 5.83
C VAL A 191 27.83 -0.92 6.18
N HIS A 192 27.90 0.15 5.39
CA HIS A 192 28.81 1.26 5.64
C HIS A 192 28.34 2.55 4.93
N GLY A 193 28.75 3.71 5.45
CA GLY A 193 28.64 5.01 4.78
C GLY A 193 27.31 5.74 4.92
N TRP A 194 26.22 5.05 5.28
CA TRP A 194 24.88 5.63 5.39
C TRP A 194 24.69 6.58 6.58
N ASP A 195 25.56 6.51 7.57
CA ASP A 195 25.61 7.34 8.78
C ASP A 195 26.33 8.68 8.57
N LYS A 196 27.05 8.85 7.45
CA LYS A 196 27.89 10.04 7.21
C LYS A 196 27.12 11.26 6.75
N LYS A 197 26.08 11.06 5.93
CA LYS A 197 25.17 12.14 5.48
C LYS A 197 23.76 11.60 5.37
N PRO A 198 22.73 12.44 5.58
CA PRO A 198 21.36 12.01 5.46
C PRO A 198 21.01 11.71 4.01
N VAL A 199 20.13 10.72 3.83
CA VAL A 199 19.48 10.44 2.56
C VAL A 199 18.33 11.44 2.39
N ARG A 200 18.24 12.03 1.20
CA ARG A 200 17.17 12.96 0.84
C ARG A 200 16.07 12.23 0.09
N PHE A 201 14.85 12.43 0.53
CA PHE A 201 13.64 11.95 -0.12
C PHE A 201 12.87 13.13 -0.69
N GLN A 202 12.24 12.94 -1.85
CA GLN A 202 11.40 13.95 -2.48
C GLN A 202 10.16 13.29 -3.05
N LEU A 203 9.06 14.04 -3.07
CA LEU A 203 7.82 13.67 -3.73
C LEU A 203 7.22 14.90 -4.40
N LEU A 204 6.73 14.71 -5.62
CA LEU A 204 6.06 15.70 -6.45
C LEU A 204 4.84 15.07 -7.10
N THR A 205 3.68 15.69 -6.97
CA THR A 205 2.44 15.27 -7.63
C THR A 205 2.13 16.15 -8.86
N SER A 206 1.28 15.65 -9.76
CA SER A 206 0.87 16.37 -10.97
C SER A 206 0.09 17.66 -10.72
N ASP A 207 -0.57 17.78 -9.57
CA ASP A 207 -1.26 19.00 -9.12
C ASP A 207 -0.32 19.99 -8.40
N GLY A 208 0.98 19.70 -8.34
CA GLY A 208 2.01 20.61 -7.86
C GLY A 208 2.32 20.52 -6.36
N GLN A 209 1.78 19.53 -5.64
CA GLN A 209 2.20 19.30 -4.25
C GLN A 209 3.63 18.77 -4.26
N TYR A 210 4.48 19.38 -3.43
CA TYR A 210 5.88 19.01 -3.29
C TYR A 210 6.23 18.87 -1.82
N THR A 211 6.97 17.82 -1.51
CA THR A 211 7.50 17.57 -0.18
C THR A 211 8.90 16.98 -0.28
N ALA A 212 9.74 17.32 0.69
CA ALA A 212 11.07 16.79 0.80
C ALA A 212 11.40 16.52 2.27
N SER A 213 12.03 15.39 2.53
CA SER A 213 12.47 14.99 3.86
C SER A 213 13.92 14.50 3.78
N GLN A 214 14.59 14.48 4.93
CA GLN A 214 15.94 13.96 5.07
C GLN A 214 16.04 13.18 6.37
N CYS A 215 16.70 12.03 6.32
CA CYS A 215 17.04 11.27 7.52
C CYS A 215 18.27 10.39 7.30
N PHE A 216 18.91 9.97 8.38
CA PHE A 216 19.97 8.96 8.32
C PHE A 216 19.36 7.56 8.16
N LEU A 217 20.11 6.65 7.54
CA LEU A 217 19.80 5.23 7.62
C LEU A 217 20.77 4.63 8.64
N ASP A 218 20.31 4.44 9.87
CA ASP A 218 21.14 4.11 11.04
C ASP A 218 20.67 2.85 11.80
N ASP A 219 19.63 2.18 11.29
CA ASP A 219 18.97 1.06 11.97
C ASP A 219 19.11 -0.26 11.19
N PRO A 220 20.26 -0.95 11.33
CA PRO A 220 20.54 -2.16 10.59
C PRO A 220 19.85 -3.39 11.15
N GLY A 221 19.64 -4.38 10.28
CA GLY A 221 19.13 -5.69 10.68
C GLY A 221 17.61 -5.87 10.52
N LYS A 222 16.84 -4.78 10.42
CA LYS A 222 15.38 -4.82 10.25
C LYS A 222 14.90 -4.08 9.02
N TRP A 223 13.68 -4.40 8.60
CA TRP A 223 12.98 -3.64 7.56
C TRP A 223 12.40 -2.38 8.19
N ASN A 224 12.59 -1.25 7.53
CA ASN A 224 12.10 0.05 7.96
C ASN A 224 11.34 0.71 6.83
N HIS A 225 10.28 1.43 7.18
CA HIS A 225 9.52 2.27 6.26
C HIS A 225 9.96 3.73 6.41
N TYR A 226 10.82 4.19 5.51
CA TYR A 226 11.34 5.55 5.49
C TYR A 226 10.34 6.47 4.82
N HIS A 227 9.81 7.44 5.57
CA HIS A 227 8.77 8.36 5.12
C HIS A 227 9.33 9.41 4.16
N VAL A 228 8.76 9.45 2.97
CA VAL A 228 9.09 10.44 1.94
C VAL A 228 8.28 11.72 2.14
N GLY A 229 6.97 11.56 2.31
CA GLY A 229 6.06 12.68 2.48
C GLY A 229 4.60 12.29 2.30
N ASP A 230 3.74 13.26 2.55
CA ASP A 230 2.29 13.13 2.48
C ASP A 230 1.76 13.93 1.29
N PHE A 231 0.67 13.45 0.68
CA PHE A 231 -0.02 14.13 -0.42
C PHE A 231 -1.53 13.90 -0.32
N VAL A 232 -2.30 14.85 -0.87
CA VAL A 232 -3.76 14.82 -0.86
C VAL A 232 -4.29 14.53 -2.25
N VAL A 233 -5.28 13.64 -2.34
CA VAL A 233 -6.02 13.36 -3.57
C VAL A 233 -7.41 13.95 -3.42
N GLY A 234 -7.75 14.92 -4.27
CA GLY A 234 -9.03 15.65 -4.20
C GLY A 234 -10.13 15.08 -5.10
N ASN A 235 -9.78 14.58 -6.29
CA ASN A 235 -10.75 14.15 -7.31
C ASN A 235 -10.65 12.64 -7.59
N PRO A 236 -11.73 11.86 -7.40
CA PRO A 236 -11.75 10.40 -7.63
C PRO A 236 -11.59 10.00 -9.11
N SER A 237 -11.87 10.91 -10.04
CA SER A 237 -12.01 10.61 -11.47
C SER A 237 -10.74 10.89 -12.27
N VAL A 238 -9.70 11.44 -11.64
CA VAL A 238 -8.43 11.78 -12.29
C VAL A 238 -7.32 10.93 -11.70
N THR A 239 -6.53 10.29 -12.58
CA THR A 239 -5.33 9.57 -12.16
C THR A 239 -4.36 10.54 -11.50
N THR A 240 -3.89 10.20 -10.30
CA THR A 240 -2.87 11.00 -9.62
C THR A 240 -1.52 10.50 -10.06
N LYS A 241 -0.73 11.39 -10.69
CA LYS A 241 0.63 11.10 -11.08
C LYS A 241 1.59 11.61 -10.02
N ILE A 242 2.44 10.71 -9.53
CA ILE A 242 3.37 10.95 -8.42
C ILE A 242 4.77 10.58 -8.92
N LYS A 243 5.69 11.53 -8.79
CA LYS A 243 7.13 11.31 -8.94
C LYS A 243 7.76 11.36 -7.56
N PHE A 244 8.66 10.45 -7.28
CA PHE A 244 9.36 10.42 -6.00
C PHE A 244 10.80 9.96 -6.20
N SER A 245 11.67 10.37 -5.28
CA SER A 245 13.08 9.99 -5.33
C SER A 245 13.66 9.79 -3.94
N MET A 246 14.72 9.00 -3.89
CA MET A 246 15.59 8.78 -2.74
C MET A 246 17.03 8.89 -3.21
N MET A 247 17.78 9.84 -2.66
CA MET A 247 19.11 10.18 -3.18
C MET A 247 20.11 10.59 -2.10
N GLN A 248 21.37 10.24 -2.37
CA GLN A 248 22.54 10.70 -1.64
C GLN A 248 23.70 10.83 -2.64
N ILE A 249 23.80 12.01 -3.25
CA ILE A 249 24.71 12.32 -4.39
C ILE A 249 26.15 12.64 -3.91
N ASP A 250 26.43 12.45 -2.63
CA ASP A 250 27.73 12.78 -2.06
C ASP A 250 28.81 11.74 -2.40
N CYS A 251 29.82 12.12 -3.17
CA CYS A 251 30.96 11.28 -3.55
C CYS A 251 32.12 11.29 -2.53
N THR A 252 31.97 11.86 -1.32
CA THR A 252 33.06 11.86 -0.32
C THR A 252 33.32 10.49 0.33
N HIS A 253 32.37 9.56 0.21
CA HIS A 253 32.48 8.22 0.80
C HIS A 253 31.65 7.20 0.02
N THR A 254 32.12 5.94 0.04
CA THR A 254 31.34 4.80 -0.44
C THR A 254 30.24 4.45 0.54
N LYS A 255 29.17 3.88 0.00
CA LYS A 255 27.99 3.41 0.73
C LYS A 255 27.65 2.01 0.24
N GLY A 256 27.24 1.12 1.13
CA GLY A 256 26.97 -0.27 0.76
C GLY A 256 26.08 -0.98 1.77
N GLY A 257 25.67 -2.19 1.41
CA GLY A 257 24.86 -3.05 2.27
C GLY A 257 23.41 -2.61 2.43
N LEU A 258 22.81 -1.96 1.43
CA LEU A 258 21.39 -1.56 1.45
C LEU A 258 20.52 -2.55 0.64
N CYS A 259 19.48 -3.10 1.26
CA CYS A 259 18.39 -3.76 0.56
C CYS A 259 17.24 -2.77 0.31
N LEU A 260 16.86 -2.60 -0.95
CA LEU A 260 15.67 -1.90 -1.40
C LEU A 260 14.63 -2.92 -1.84
N ASP A 261 13.52 -3.01 -1.11
CA ASP A 261 12.43 -3.90 -1.46
C ASP A 261 11.43 -3.23 -2.41
N SER A 262 10.76 -2.21 -1.90
CA SER A 262 9.65 -1.56 -2.57
C SER A 262 9.42 -0.15 -2.07
N VAL A 263 8.68 0.63 -2.86
CA VAL A 263 7.99 1.83 -2.40
C VAL A 263 6.56 1.47 -2.10
N VAL A 264 6.01 2.03 -1.03
CA VAL A 264 4.63 1.78 -0.59
C VAL A 264 3.88 3.09 -0.40
N VAL A 265 2.61 3.09 -0.78
CA VAL A 265 1.67 4.18 -0.58
C VAL A 265 0.53 3.67 0.27
N TYR A 266 0.33 4.30 1.41
CA TYR A 266 -0.75 3.98 2.35
C TYR A 266 -1.51 5.25 2.73
N PRO A 267 -2.78 5.15 3.11
CA PRO A 267 -3.48 6.27 3.73
C PRO A 267 -2.72 6.79 4.96
N SER A 268 -2.63 8.11 5.12
CA SER A 268 -1.73 8.73 6.11
C SER A 268 -2.07 8.38 7.56
N LYS A 269 -3.31 7.97 7.84
CA LYS A 269 -3.73 7.46 9.16
C LYS A 269 -2.95 6.21 9.61
N TYR A 270 -2.29 5.49 8.70
CA TYR A 270 -1.44 4.33 9.03
C TYR A 270 0.02 4.65 9.30
N ARG A 271 0.40 5.94 9.22
CA ARG A 271 1.80 6.36 9.33
C ARG A 271 2.47 5.88 10.62
N GLU A 272 1.76 5.88 11.75
CA GLU A 272 2.32 5.44 13.03
C GLU A 272 2.45 3.92 13.12
N GLY A 273 1.49 3.16 12.58
CA GLY A 273 1.52 1.70 12.57
C GLY A 273 2.65 1.13 11.70
N LEU A 274 3.01 1.80 10.60
CA LEU A 274 4.09 1.37 9.71
C LEU A 274 5.50 1.63 10.25
N LYS A 275 5.65 2.51 11.25
CA LYS A 275 6.93 2.69 11.98
C LYS A 275 7.22 1.54 12.95
N GLN A 276 6.21 0.72 13.29
CA GLN A 276 6.29 -0.36 14.27
C GLN A 276 6.33 -1.76 13.63
N LEU A 277 6.23 -1.86 12.30
CA LEU A 277 6.25 -3.10 11.51
C LEU A 277 7.59 -3.27 10.78
#